data_AF-A0A7G2LYU8-F1
#
_entry.id   AF-A0A7G2LYU8-F1
#
_cell.length_a   1.000
_cell.length_b   1.000
_cell.length_c   1.000
_cell.angle_alpha   90.00
_cell.angle_beta   90.00
_cell.angle_gamma   90.00
#
_symmetry.space_group_name_H-M   'P 1'
#
loop_
_entity.id
_entity.type
_entity.pdbx_description
1 polymer ?
#
loop_
_entity_poly.entity_id
_entity_poly.type
_entity_poly.pdbx_seq_one_letter_code
_entity_poly.pdbx_strand_id
1 'polypeptide(L)'
;AGVIDRVGLLRAEVATERNIRDVYRHYEAQHLSKAGELFARANCHPEVKIEAIGVWDTVKSLGLNAPLFWRFSQPLHMFHNHDLSRNVKNGFQALALNETRVAYAPVLWTTPEGYAGRLEQVWFPGTHGDVGGQLGGDEAARPLANIPLVWLLSRMEDSGLPLPDGWTTRFDQDPTAPSIGRWRGYGKMLVTRRRRVVGADPSERLHESVDQRRAHAEPQPGLLARMQGVISSL
;
A
#
# COMPACT_ATOMS: atom_id res chain seq x y z
N ALA A 1 9.75 6.70 -5.99
CA ALA A 1 10.73 6.18 -6.96
C ALA A 1 10.73 6.93 -8.29
N GLY A 2 9.56 7.23 -8.88
CA GLY A 2 9.46 7.78 -10.24
C GLY A 2 10.30 9.03 -10.55
N VAL A 3 10.39 10.00 -9.63
CA VAL A 3 11.26 11.19 -9.80
C VAL A 3 12.74 10.81 -9.92
N ILE A 4 13.21 9.90 -9.06
CA ILE A 4 14.60 9.44 -9.02
C ILE A 4 14.93 8.64 -10.28
N ASP A 5 14.02 7.78 -10.72
CA ASP A 5 14.18 6.96 -11.94
C ASP A 5 14.22 7.83 -13.21
N ARG A 6 13.38 8.87 -13.25
CA ARG A 6 13.18 9.67 -14.45
C ARG A 6 14.10 10.89 -14.56
N VAL A 7 14.41 11.54 -13.44
CA VAL A 7 15.21 12.77 -13.39
C VAL A 7 16.50 12.54 -12.60
N GLY A 8 16.42 11.92 -11.43
CA GLY A 8 17.57 11.65 -10.56
C GLY A 8 17.37 12.13 -9.12
N LEU A 9 18.30 11.76 -8.23
CA LEU A 9 18.35 12.24 -6.85
C LEU A 9 19.30 13.44 -6.77
N LEU A 10 18.82 14.58 -6.26
CA LEU A 10 19.67 15.74 -6.00
C LEU A 10 20.78 15.38 -5.01
N ARG A 11 21.99 15.89 -5.27
CA ARG A 11 23.07 15.82 -4.28
C ARG A 11 22.76 16.77 -3.13
N ALA A 12 23.16 16.38 -1.92
CA ALA A 12 22.79 17.09 -0.69
C ALA A 12 23.21 18.57 -0.72
N GLU A 13 24.37 18.87 -1.32
CA GLU A 13 24.97 20.21 -1.35
C GLU A 13 24.18 21.19 -2.23
N VAL A 14 23.36 20.67 -3.15
CA VAL A 14 22.57 21.46 -4.10
C VAL A 14 21.07 21.23 -3.94
N ALA A 15 20.62 20.54 -2.89
CA ALA A 15 19.22 20.27 -2.58
C ALA A 15 18.47 21.50 -2.03
N THR A 16 18.59 22.64 -2.72
CA THR A 16 17.88 23.89 -2.39
C THR A 16 16.40 23.79 -2.75
N GLU A 17 15.55 24.62 -2.14
CA GLU A 17 14.12 24.68 -2.48
C GLU A 17 13.89 24.90 -3.99
N ARG A 18 14.70 25.76 -4.61
CA ARG A 18 14.67 26.00 -6.05
C ARG A 18 14.94 24.72 -6.84
N ASN A 19 16.02 24.02 -6.53
CA ASN A 19 16.38 22.79 -7.24
C ASN A 19 15.37 21.66 -7.00
N ILE A 20 14.78 21.58 -5.80
CA ILE A 20 13.68 20.65 -5.52
C ILE A 20 12.49 20.96 -6.44
N ARG A 21 12.05 22.22 -6.51
CA ARG A 21 10.96 22.63 -7.41
C ARG A 21 11.29 22.37 -8.88
N ASP A 22 12.53 22.61 -9.29
CA ASP A 22 12.98 22.38 -10.67
C ASP A 22 12.99 20.88 -11.02
N VAL A 23 13.42 20.00 -10.10
CA VAL A 23 13.31 18.53 -10.28
C VAL A 23 11.86 18.11 -10.51
N TYR A 24 10.93 18.59 -9.69
CA TYR A 24 9.52 18.25 -9.86
C TYR A 24 8.96 18.78 -11.18
N ARG A 25 9.31 20.00 -11.59
CA ARG A 25 8.92 20.55 -12.89
C ARG A 25 9.42 19.69 -14.05
N HIS A 26 10.66 19.20 -13.98
CA HIS A 26 11.21 18.30 -14.99
C HIS A 26 10.53 16.92 -14.97
N TYR A 27 10.15 16.43 -13.80
CA TYR A 27 9.42 15.17 -13.64
C TYR A 27 7.98 15.23 -14.17
N GLU A 28 7.29 16.37 -14.01
CA GLU A 28 5.91 16.58 -14.45
C GLU A 28 5.76 16.69 -15.98
N ALA A 29 6.84 16.95 -16.71
CA ALA A 29 6.84 16.97 -18.17
C ALA A 29 6.49 15.60 -18.76
N GLN A 30 5.92 15.56 -19.98
CA GLN A 30 5.59 14.29 -20.66
C GLN A 30 6.82 13.47 -21.06
N HIS A 31 7.96 14.12 -21.30
CA HIS A 31 9.27 13.49 -21.50
C HIS A 31 10.34 14.33 -20.81
N LEU A 32 11.46 13.71 -20.43
CA LEU A 32 12.60 14.48 -19.91
C LEU A 32 13.16 15.31 -21.06
N SER A 33 13.16 16.64 -20.91
CA SER A 33 13.68 17.55 -21.93
C SER A 33 15.20 17.63 -21.87
N LYS A 34 15.84 18.22 -22.90
CA LYS A 34 17.29 18.45 -22.87
C LYS A 34 17.73 19.29 -21.67
N ALA A 35 16.91 20.27 -21.28
CA ALA A 35 17.14 21.05 -20.07
C ALA A 35 17.07 20.18 -18.81
N GLY A 36 16.13 19.23 -18.73
CA GLY A 36 16.03 18.27 -17.64
C GLY A 36 17.24 17.33 -17.55
N GLU A 37 17.76 16.85 -18.69
CA GLU A 37 18.99 16.05 -18.72
C GLU A 37 20.20 16.84 -18.22
N LEU A 38 20.36 18.09 -18.67
CA LEU A 38 21.46 18.96 -18.23
C LEU A 38 21.34 19.30 -16.75
N PHE A 39 20.11 19.58 -16.30
CA PHE A 39 19.81 19.78 -14.88
C PHE A 39 20.21 18.55 -14.06
N ALA A 40 19.80 17.34 -14.49
CA ALA A 40 20.12 16.10 -13.80
C ALA A 40 21.64 15.87 -13.74
N ARG A 41 22.36 16.04 -14.86
CA ARG A 41 23.82 15.93 -14.91
C ARG A 41 24.50 16.94 -13.98
N ALA A 42 23.98 18.16 -13.92
CA ALA A 42 24.56 19.22 -13.09
C ALA A 42 24.29 19.00 -11.59
N ASN A 43 23.11 18.51 -11.21
CA ASN A 43 22.61 18.60 -9.83
C ASN A 43 22.34 17.24 -9.16
N CYS A 44 22.17 16.17 -9.91
CA CYS A 44 21.81 14.85 -9.38
C CYS A 44 23.03 13.92 -9.26
N HIS A 45 22.85 12.83 -8.52
CA HIS A 45 23.73 11.66 -8.58
C HIS A 45 23.61 10.98 -9.96
N PRO A 46 24.74 10.51 -10.54
CA PRO A 46 24.74 9.92 -11.88
C PRO A 46 23.96 8.61 -11.96
N GLU A 47 24.01 7.80 -10.90
CA GLU A 47 23.23 6.58 -10.75
C GLU A 47 22.72 6.47 -9.32
N VAL A 48 21.48 6.03 -9.16
CA VAL A 48 20.86 5.77 -7.86
C VAL A 48 20.11 4.46 -7.95
N LYS A 49 20.53 3.50 -7.14
CA LYS A 49 19.82 2.24 -6.94
C LYS A 49 19.08 2.31 -5.62
N ILE A 50 17.79 1.95 -5.65
CA ILE A 50 16.96 1.84 -4.46
C ILE A 50 16.94 0.37 -4.06
N GLU A 51 17.54 0.05 -2.92
CA GLU A 51 17.63 -1.34 -2.46
C GLU A 51 16.26 -1.93 -2.16
N ALA A 52 15.39 -1.20 -1.45
CA ALA A 52 14.03 -1.63 -1.17
C ALA A 52 13.03 -0.47 -1.09
N ILE A 53 11.78 -0.74 -1.43
CA ILE A 53 10.62 0.12 -1.19
C ILE A 53 9.54 -0.69 -0.50
N GLY A 54 9.00 -0.13 0.57
CA GLY A 54 7.90 -0.72 1.33
C GLY A 54 6.75 0.26 1.44
N VAL A 55 5.55 -0.19 1.09
CA VAL A 55 4.35 0.64 1.17
C VAL A 55 3.19 -0.14 1.78
N TRP A 56 2.30 0.60 2.44
CA TRP A 56 1.04 0.07 2.96
C TRP A 56 -0.11 0.66 2.16
N ASP A 57 -0.87 -0.23 1.56
CA ASP A 57 -2.18 -0.01 0.96
C ASP A 57 -2.31 1.28 0.15
N THR A 58 -1.36 1.52 -0.76
CA THR A 58 -1.30 2.72 -1.61
C THR A 58 -2.64 2.95 -2.32
N VAL A 59 -3.23 4.13 -2.13
CA VAL A 59 -4.48 4.54 -2.78
C VAL A 59 -4.26 5.80 -3.61
N LYS A 60 -5.08 6.02 -4.63
CA LYS A 60 -5.13 7.32 -5.32
C LYS A 60 -5.70 8.37 -4.36
N SER A 61 -5.28 9.63 -4.53
CA SER A 61 -5.77 10.74 -3.70
C SER A 61 -7.30 10.75 -3.59
N LEU A 62 -7.81 10.88 -2.35
CA LEU A 62 -9.23 10.86 -2.01
C LEU A 62 -10.10 11.80 -2.86
N GLY A 63 -9.52 12.91 -3.35
CA GLY A 63 -10.22 13.89 -4.18
C GLY A 63 -10.80 13.31 -5.48
N LEU A 64 -10.17 12.29 -6.06
CA LEU A 64 -10.62 11.69 -7.32
C LEU A 64 -11.82 10.74 -7.16
N ASN A 65 -12.04 10.16 -5.96
CA ASN A 65 -12.98 9.04 -5.77
C ASN A 65 -14.07 9.30 -4.71
N ALA A 66 -14.22 10.53 -4.22
CA ALA A 66 -15.29 10.89 -3.29
C ALA A 66 -16.47 11.55 -4.04
N PRO A 67 -17.68 10.94 -4.05
CA PRO A 67 -18.86 11.61 -4.60
C PRO A 67 -19.11 12.90 -3.77
N LEU A 68 -19.31 14.02 -4.46
CA LEU A 68 -19.37 15.43 -3.99
C LEU A 68 -18.06 16.23 -3.83
N PHE A 69 -16.90 15.63 -3.55
CA PHE A 69 -15.64 16.39 -3.41
C PHE A 69 -14.85 16.55 -4.72
N TRP A 70 -15.20 15.77 -5.74
CA TRP A 70 -14.58 15.83 -7.07
C TRP A 70 -14.64 17.23 -7.72
N ARG A 71 -15.65 18.06 -7.38
CA ARG A 71 -15.78 19.46 -7.85
C ARG A 71 -14.72 20.42 -7.31
N PHE A 72 -14.02 20.06 -6.24
CA PHE A 72 -12.98 20.88 -5.63
C PHE A 72 -11.57 20.28 -5.80
N SER A 73 -11.47 19.04 -6.30
CA SER A 73 -10.19 18.45 -6.63
C SER A 73 -9.76 18.92 -8.02
N GLN A 74 -8.73 19.77 -8.08
CA GLN A 74 -7.93 19.92 -9.28
C GLN A 74 -7.46 18.52 -9.73
N PRO A 75 -7.43 18.21 -11.04
CA PRO A 75 -6.95 16.93 -11.54
C PRO A 75 -5.46 16.83 -11.24
N LEU A 76 -5.12 16.36 -10.03
CA LEU A 76 -3.76 16.07 -9.64
C LEU A 76 -3.35 14.80 -10.39
N HIS A 77 -2.73 15.07 -11.53
CA HIS A 77 -1.70 14.28 -12.21
C HIS A 77 -1.88 12.77 -12.05
N MET A 78 -2.41 12.16 -13.11
CA MET A 78 -2.23 10.74 -13.37
C MET A 78 -0.72 10.47 -13.36
N PHE A 79 -0.19 9.99 -12.24
CA PHE A 79 1.18 9.55 -12.17
C PHE A 79 1.34 8.40 -13.17
N HIS A 80 2.00 8.72 -14.29
CA HIS A 80 2.35 7.81 -15.36
C HIS A 80 3.43 6.84 -14.85
N ASN A 81 2.98 5.82 -14.13
CA ASN A 81 3.47 4.44 -14.07
C ASN A 81 2.91 3.83 -12.79
N HIS A 82 2.03 2.85 -12.94
CA HIS A 82 1.69 1.95 -11.84
C HIS A 82 2.82 0.91 -11.65
N ASP A 83 3.87 0.96 -12.46
CA ASP A 83 4.99 0.05 -12.40
C ASP A 83 6.01 0.51 -11.38
N LEU A 84 6.61 -0.47 -10.69
CA LEU A 84 7.78 -0.22 -9.88
C LEU A 84 8.94 0.24 -10.79
N SER A 85 9.55 1.38 -10.46
CA SER A 85 10.67 1.92 -11.23
C SER A 85 11.81 0.91 -11.36
N ARG A 86 12.48 0.90 -12.53
CA ARG A 86 13.56 -0.07 -12.84
C ARG A 86 14.77 0.09 -11.92
N ASN A 87 14.95 1.25 -11.32
CA ASN A 87 15.99 1.51 -10.34
C ASN A 87 15.70 0.93 -8.93
N VAL A 88 14.56 0.28 -8.72
CA VAL A 88 14.21 -0.38 -7.46
C VAL A 88 14.50 -1.88 -7.56
N LYS A 89 15.29 -2.40 -6.61
CA LYS A 89 15.66 -3.83 -6.56
C LYS A 89 14.64 -4.69 -5.81
N ASN A 90 14.04 -4.18 -4.74
CA ASN A 90 13.03 -4.91 -3.99
C ASN A 90 11.80 -4.03 -3.74
N GLY A 91 10.61 -4.52 -4.08
CA GLY A 91 9.33 -3.85 -3.85
C GLY A 91 8.41 -4.70 -2.98
N PHE A 92 7.93 -4.13 -1.88
CA PHE A 92 7.05 -4.79 -0.94
C PHE A 92 5.80 -3.94 -0.69
N GLN A 93 4.63 -4.50 -0.95
CA GLN A 93 3.35 -3.80 -0.77
C GLN A 93 2.42 -4.64 0.11
N ALA A 94 2.06 -4.11 1.27
CA ALA A 94 1.02 -4.69 2.13
C ALA A 94 -0.35 -4.16 1.71
N LEU A 95 -1.33 -5.03 1.46
CA LEU A 95 -2.65 -4.68 0.91
C LEU A 95 -3.77 -5.08 1.86
N ALA A 96 -4.76 -4.21 2.03
CA ALA A 96 -5.94 -4.50 2.84
C ALA A 96 -6.96 -5.37 2.08
N LEU A 97 -7.11 -6.64 2.47
CA LEU A 97 -8.02 -7.58 1.80
C LEU A 97 -9.50 -7.22 2.02
N ASN A 98 -9.86 -6.72 3.19
CA ASN A 98 -11.26 -6.49 3.57
C ASN A 98 -11.71 -5.04 3.39
N GLU A 99 -10.85 -4.17 2.85
CA GLU A 99 -11.27 -2.85 2.42
C GLU A 99 -12.21 -2.96 1.21
N THR A 100 -13.34 -2.24 1.26
CA THR A 100 -14.31 -2.26 0.17
C THR A 100 -14.69 -0.87 -0.32
N ARG A 101 -14.34 0.20 0.37
CA ARG A 101 -14.66 1.57 -0.05
C ARG A 101 -13.89 1.88 -1.34
N VAL A 102 -14.60 2.22 -2.41
CA VAL A 102 -13.99 2.50 -3.73
C VAL A 102 -13.04 3.68 -3.68
N ALA A 103 -13.26 4.63 -2.76
CA ALA A 103 -12.31 5.72 -2.51
C ALA A 103 -10.91 5.25 -2.05
N TYR A 104 -10.83 4.05 -1.48
CA TYR A 104 -9.59 3.37 -1.13
C TYR A 104 -9.29 2.21 -2.09
N ALA A 105 -9.60 2.37 -3.38
CA ALA A 105 -9.16 1.42 -4.39
C ALA A 105 -7.62 1.39 -4.43
N PRO A 106 -6.98 0.21 -4.29
CA PRO A 106 -5.53 0.12 -4.22
C PRO A 106 -4.92 0.39 -5.60
N VAL A 107 -3.73 0.99 -5.57
CA VAL A 107 -2.82 1.10 -6.72
C VAL A 107 -1.88 -0.10 -6.62
N LEU A 108 -2.21 -1.17 -7.35
CA LEU A 108 -1.34 -2.34 -7.48
C LEU A 108 -0.18 -2.04 -8.43
N TRP A 109 0.96 -2.66 -8.16
CA TRP A 109 2.09 -2.68 -9.07
C TRP A 109 1.93 -3.77 -10.13
N THR A 110 2.46 -3.50 -11.33
CA THR A 110 2.68 -4.53 -12.35
C THR A 110 4.12 -5.03 -12.24
N THR A 111 4.33 -6.34 -12.27
CA THR A 111 5.65 -6.95 -12.39
C THR A 111 6.16 -6.75 -13.82
N PRO A 112 7.25 -5.99 -14.03
CA PRO A 112 7.83 -5.85 -15.37
C PRO A 112 8.36 -7.19 -15.89
N GLU A 113 8.26 -7.41 -17.20
CA GLU A 113 8.90 -8.57 -17.83
C GLU A 113 10.42 -8.56 -17.55
N GLY A 114 10.95 -9.70 -17.12
CA GLY A 114 12.37 -9.83 -16.80
C GLY A 114 12.81 -9.05 -15.55
N TYR A 115 11.89 -8.69 -14.64
CA TYR A 115 12.24 -8.06 -13.38
C TYR A 115 13.16 -8.97 -12.56
N ALA A 116 14.43 -8.56 -12.43
CA ALA A 116 15.46 -9.30 -11.71
C ALA A 116 15.37 -9.10 -10.18
N GLY A 117 14.53 -8.17 -9.75
CA GLY A 117 14.32 -7.85 -8.35
C GLY A 117 13.27 -8.74 -7.68
N ARG A 118 13.02 -8.49 -6.40
CA ARG A 118 11.96 -9.15 -5.63
C ARG A 118 10.74 -8.23 -5.55
N LEU A 119 9.60 -8.67 -6.07
CA LEU A 119 8.33 -7.95 -5.94
C LEU A 119 7.34 -8.82 -5.18
N GLU A 120 6.81 -8.33 -4.06
CA GLU A 120 5.74 -8.99 -3.30
C GLU A 120 4.59 -8.01 -3.01
N GLN A 121 3.39 -8.38 -3.43
CA GLN A 121 2.15 -7.70 -3.13
C GLN A 121 1.31 -8.61 -2.23
N VAL A 122 1.35 -8.39 -0.92
CA VAL A 122 0.81 -9.33 0.07
C VAL A 122 -0.48 -8.80 0.66
N TRP A 123 -1.54 -9.59 0.58
CA TRP A 123 -2.86 -9.26 1.09
C TRP A 123 -3.03 -9.72 2.54
N PHE A 124 -3.31 -8.77 3.42
CA PHE A 124 -3.50 -8.96 4.85
C PHE A 124 -4.99 -8.82 5.24
N PRO A 125 -5.43 -9.50 6.31
CA PRO A 125 -6.77 -9.29 6.86
C PRO A 125 -6.92 -7.85 7.37
N GLY A 126 -8.15 -7.33 7.30
CA GLY A 126 -8.49 -5.98 7.72
C GLY A 126 -8.70 -4.98 6.58
N THR A 127 -8.98 -3.76 6.99
CA THR A 127 -9.27 -2.59 6.15
C THR A 127 -8.05 -1.70 6.01
N HIS A 128 -8.15 -0.59 5.24
CA HIS A 128 -7.03 0.32 4.97
C HIS A 128 -6.28 0.74 6.24
N GLY A 129 -7.00 1.12 7.31
CA GLY A 129 -6.37 1.52 8.57
C GLY A 129 -5.83 0.35 9.40
N ASP A 130 -6.42 -0.85 9.27
CA ASP A 130 -5.87 -2.06 9.91
C ASP A 130 -4.54 -2.44 9.26
N VAL A 131 -4.36 -2.25 7.95
CA VAL A 131 -3.07 -2.54 7.29
C VAL A 131 -2.07 -1.39 7.43
N GLY A 132 -2.53 -0.13 7.33
CA GLY A 132 -1.68 1.05 7.40
C GLY A 132 -1.38 1.54 8.83
N GLY A 133 -2.01 0.98 9.85
CA GLY A 133 -1.76 1.31 11.27
C GLY A 133 -2.46 2.58 11.80
N GLN A 134 -3.25 3.27 10.98
CA GLN A 134 -4.05 4.43 11.41
C GLN A 134 -5.39 3.97 12.02
N LEU A 135 -5.37 3.64 13.31
CA LEU A 135 -6.49 3.00 14.02
C LEU A 135 -7.49 4.00 14.64
N GLY A 136 -7.18 5.29 14.63
CA GLY A 136 -8.07 6.32 15.21
C GLY A 136 -8.31 6.14 16.72
N GLY A 137 -7.30 5.67 17.46
CA GLY A 137 -7.35 5.44 18.90
C GLY A 137 -7.89 4.07 19.33
N ASP A 138 -8.25 3.19 18.39
CA ASP A 138 -8.67 1.82 18.71
C ASP A 138 -7.48 0.88 18.86
N GLU A 139 -6.87 0.89 20.04
CA GLU A 139 -5.70 0.06 20.32
C GLU A 139 -6.03 -1.44 20.39
N ALA A 140 -7.30 -1.84 20.53
CA ALA A 140 -7.68 -3.25 20.46
C ALA A 140 -7.42 -3.85 19.06
N ALA A 141 -7.40 -3.02 18.01
CA ALA A 141 -7.05 -3.44 16.65
C ALA A 141 -5.53 -3.44 16.39
N ARG A 142 -4.70 -2.95 17.32
CA ARG A 142 -3.25 -2.84 17.16
C ARG A 142 -2.57 -4.16 16.82
N PRO A 143 -2.92 -5.31 17.45
CA PRO A 143 -2.29 -6.57 17.13
C PRO A 143 -2.56 -7.06 15.69
N LEU A 144 -3.71 -6.70 15.11
CA LEU A 144 -4.01 -7.00 13.71
C LEU A 144 -3.12 -6.16 12.78
N ALA A 145 -2.93 -4.88 13.12
CA ALA A 145 -2.13 -3.93 12.33
C ALA A 145 -0.61 -4.12 12.45
N ASN A 146 -0.17 -4.77 13.53
CA ASN A 146 1.22 -5.14 13.70
C ASN A 146 1.66 -6.25 12.72
N ILE A 147 0.75 -7.09 12.22
CA ILE A 147 1.09 -8.17 11.28
C ILE A 147 1.72 -7.64 9.98
N PRO A 148 1.08 -6.73 9.22
CA PRO A 148 1.69 -6.15 8.03
C PRO A 148 2.92 -5.28 8.33
N LEU A 149 2.99 -4.65 9.52
CA LEU A 149 4.17 -3.91 9.95
C LEU A 149 5.37 -4.84 10.12
N VAL A 150 5.22 -5.92 10.89
CA VAL A 150 6.29 -6.89 11.15
C VAL A 150 6.73 -7.55 9.86
N TRP A 151 5.78 -7.97 9.01
CA TRP A 151 6.11 -8.52 7.70
C TRP A 151 6.97 -7.55 6.87
N LEU A 152 6.58 -6.28 6.79
CA LEU A 152 7.31 -5.31 5.97
C LEU A 152 8.70 -5.03 6.55
N LEU A 153 8.83 -4.92 7.87
CA LEU A 153 10.12 -4.73 8.54
C LEU A 153 11.05 -5.93 8.31
N SER A 154 10.53 -7.17 8.37
CA SER A 154 11.33 -8.36 8.02
C SER A 154 11.82 -8.30 6.57
N ARG A 155 11.00 -7.83 5.64
CA ARG A 155 11.42 -7.65 4.23
C ARG A 155 12.47 -6.55 4.05
N MET A 156 12.40 -5.49 4.86
CA MET A 156 13.43 -4.45 4.87
C MET A 156 14.75 -4.96 5.45
N GLU A 157 14.69 -5.73 6.53
CA GLU A 157 15.84 -6.39 7.14
C GLU A 157 16.49 -7.41 6.19
N ASP A 158 15.69 -8.26 5.53
CA ASP A 158 16.12 -9.16 4.44
C ASP A 158 16.86 -8.41 3.32
N SER A 159 16.51 -7.13 3.11
CA SER A 159 17.10 -6.25 2.10
C SER A 159 18.27 -5.41 2.63
N GLY A 160 18.73 -5.67 3.87
CA GLY A 160 19.92 -5.04 4.46
C GLY A 160 19.65 -3.78 5.28
N LEU A 161 18.39 -3.45 5.61
CA LEU A 161 18.11 -2.37 6.56
C LEU A 161 18.47 -2.84 7.99
N PRO A 162 19.41 -2.19 8.70
CA PRO A 162 19.71 -2.57 10.07
C PRO A 162 18.55 -2.23 10.98
N LEU A 163 18.01 -3.25 11.67
CA LEU A 163 17.00 -3.08 12.72
C LEU A 163 17.60 -3.41 14.10
N PRO A 164 17.04 -2.83 15.19
CA PRO A 164 17.53 -3.13 16.54
C PRO A 164 17.35 -4.60 16.90
N ASP A 165 18.26 -5.14 17.71
CA ASP A 165 18.12 -6.49 18.25
C ASP A 165 16.78 -6.68 18.98
N GLY A 166 16.13 -7.82 18.75
CA GLY A 166 14.83 -8.14 19.37
C GLY A 166 13.66 -7.32 18.85
N TRP A 167 13.79 -6.60 17.72
CA TRP A 167 12.69 -5.79 17.19
C TRP A 167 11.41 -6.61 16.90
N THR A 168 11.56 -7.87 16.52
CA THR A 168 10.46 -8.78 16.15
C THR A 168 9.48 -9.04 17.29
N THR A 169 9.95 -9.00 18.55
CA THR A 169 9.10 -9.24 19.74
C THR A 169 8.48 -7.96 20.30
N ARG A 170 8.73 -6.79 19.69
CA ARG A 170 8.20 -5.50 20.17
C ARG A 170 6.74 -5.25 19.76
N PHE A 171 6.20 -6.09 18.89
CA PHE A 171 4.91 -5.88 18.26
C PHE A 171 4.07 -7.15 18.42
N ASP A 172 3.15 -7.13 19.38
CA ASP A 172 2.18 -8.21 19.55
C ASP A 172 1.36 -8.37 18.27
N GLN A 173 1.19 -9.61 17.81
CA GLN A 173 0.48 -9.94 16.59
C GLN A 173 -0.65 -10.90 16.93
N ASP A 174 -1.86 -10.60 16.47
CA ASP A 174 -3.02 -11.48 16.63
C ASP A 174 -3.91 -11.41 15.37
N PRO A 175 -3.98 -12.47 14.56
CA PRO A 175 -4.82 -12.51 13.35
C PRO A 175 -6.32 -12.46 13.67
N THR A 176 -6.71 -12.72 14.92
CA THR A 176 -8.10 -12.72 15.39
C THR A 176 -8.52 -11.40 16.04
N ALA A 177 -7.57 -10.50 16.32
CA ALA A 177 -7.86 -9.18 16.87
C ALA A 177 -8.92 -8.42 16.06
N PRO A 178 -9.74 -7.56 16.70
CA PRO A 178 -10.79 -6.83 16.01
C PRO A 178 -10.22 -5.93 14.91
N SER A 179 -11.00 -5.74 13.85
CA SER A 179 -10.73 -4.74 12.82
C SER A 179 -11.46 -3.45 13.16
N ILE A 180 -10.84 -2.30 12.90
CA ILE A 180 -11.50 -0.98 13.05
C ILE A 180 -12.68 -0.81 12.08
N GLY A 181 -12.75 -1.65 11.05
CA GLY A 181 -13.83 -1.74 10.10
C GLY A 181 -13.94 -0.55 9.14
N ARG A 182 -15.00 -0.56 8.36
CA ARG A 182 -15.20 0.34 7.20
C ARG A 182 -16.14 1.52 7.48
N TRP A 183 -16.59 1.65 8.72
CA TRP A 183 -17.73 2.50 9.09
C TRP A 183 -17.41 3.47 10.25
N ARG A 184 -16.13 3.61 10.61
CA ARG A 184 -15.68 4.63 11.57
C ARG A 184 -15.27 5.92 10.86
N GLY A 185 -15.43 7.05 11.56
CA GLY A 185 -15.12 8.39 11.07
C GLY A 185 -15.77 8.70 9.71
N TYR A 186 -14.99 9.30 8.81
CA TYR A 186 -15.40 9.62 7.44
C TYR A 186 -15.75 8.39 6.58
N GLY A 187 -15.43 7.17 7.03
CA GLY A 187 -15.77 5.93 6.31
C GLY A 187 -17.27 5.74 6.07
N LYS A 188 -18.13 6.35 6.88
CA LYS A 188 -19.59 6.34 6.68
C LYS A 188 -20.04 7.12 5.44
N MET A 189 -19.29 8.15 5.04
CA MET A 189 -19.59 8.99 3.88
C MET A 189 -19.15 8.36 2.56
N LEU A 190 -18.33 7.30 2.62
CA LEU A 190 -17.82 6.56 1.45
C LEU A 190 -18.76 5.38 1.13
N VAL A 191 -19.84 5.71 0.43
CA VAL A 191 -20.96 4.79 0.19
C VAL A 191 -20.70 3.75 -0.90
N THR A 192 -19.91 4.09 -1.93
CA THR A 192 -19.61 3.16 -3.03
C THR A 192 -18.65 2.08 -2.55
N ARG A 193 -19.07 0.81 -2.68
CA ARG A 193 -18.32 -0.33 -2.15
C ARG A 193 -18.16 -1.45 -3.18
N ARG A 194 -16.95 -2.00 -3.28
CA ARG A 194 -16.58 -3.13 -4.15
C ARG A 194 -15.53 -3.99 -3.45
N ARG A 195 -15.65 -5.32 -3.52
CA ARG A 195 -14.60 -6.23 -3.05
C ARG A 195 -13.36 -6.06 -3.93
N ARG A 196 -12.18 -6.09 -3.32
CA ARG A 196 -10.91 -6.05 -4.06
C ARG A 196 -10.68 -7.38 -4.78
N VAL A 197 -9.99 -7.29 -5.91
CA VAL A 197 -9.61 -8.45 -6.72
C VAL A 197 -8.16 -8.78 -6.36
N VAL A 198 -7.89 -10.06 -6.14
CA VAL A 198 -6.58 -10.60 -5.76
C VAL A 198 -6.08 -11.49 -6.90
N GLY A 199 -4.78 -11.42 -7.20
CA GLY A 199 -4.13 -12.29 -8.18
C GLY A 199 -4.22 -11.78 -9.61
N ALA A 200 -4.25 -10.45 -9.80
CA ALA A 200 -4.11 -9.82 -11.11
C ALA A 200 -2.64 -9.82 -11.59
N ASP A 201 -1.68 -9.86 -10.67
CA ASP A 201 -0.24 -9.87 -10.93
C ASP A 201 0.45 -11.07 -10.24
N PRO A 202 1.50 -11.68 -10.85
CA PRO A 202 2.21 -12.83 -10.27
C PRO A 202 2.92 -12.55 -8.94
N SER A 203 3.17 -11.29 -8.59
CA SER A 203 3.74 -10.93 -7.29
C SER A 203 2.72 -10.98 -6.14
N GLU A 204 1.44 -11.20 -6.44
CA GLU A 204 0.38 -11.20 -5.44
C GLU A 204 0.26 -12.53 -4.67
N ARG A 205 0.05 -12.44 -3.36
CA ARG A 205 -0.35 -13.59 -2.52
C ARG A 205 -1.14 -13.18 -1.29
N LEU A 206 -1.88 -14.12 -0.71
CA LEU A 206 -2.47 -13.94 0.62
C LEU A 206 -1.41 -14.19 1.70
N HIS A 207 -1.47 -13.41 2.79
CA HIS A 207 -0.72 -13.71 4.01
C HIS A 207 -1.41 -14.85 4.77
N GLU A 208 -0.65 -15.68 5.48
CA GLU A 208 -1.15 -16.80 6.29
C GLU A 208 -2.16 -16.37 7.36
N SER A 209 -2.07 -15.12 7.84
CA SER A 209 -3.02 -14.55 8.79
C SER A 209 -4.44 -14.42 8.23
N VAL A 210 -4.62 -14.40 6.90
CA VAL A 210 -5.93 -14.45 6.26
C VAL A 210 -6.62 -15.77 6.57
N ASP A 211 -5.90 -16.89 6.42
CA ASP A 211 -6.47 -18.22 6.63
C ASP A 211 -6.62 -18.53 8.12
N GLN A 212 -5.67 -18.10 8.96
CA GLN A 212 -5.81 -18.15 10.42
C GLN A 212 -7.11 -17.45 10.87
N ARG A 213 -7.34 -16.22 10.39
CA ARG A 213 -8.57 -15.47 10.73
C ARG A 213 -9.84 -16.16 10.23
N ARG A 214 -9.82 -16.74 9.02
CA ARG A 214 -10.95 -17.49 8.46
C ARG A 214 -11.27 -18.74 9.27
N ALA A 215 -10.27 -19.47 9.74
CA ALA A 215 -10.46 -20.66 10.55
C ALA A 215 -11.13 -20.35 11.91
N HIS A 216 -10.85 -19.19 12.48
CA HIS A 216 -11.46 -18.73 13.74
C HIS A 216 -12.85 -18.11 13.58
N ALA A 217 -13.21 -17.64 12.39
CA ALA A 217 -14.57 -17.21 12.08
C ALA A 217 -15.42 -18.46 11.82
N GLU A 218 -16.10 -18.99 12.85
CA GLU A 218 -16.94 -20.19 12.74
C GLU A 218 -17.76 -20.24 11.44
N PRO A 219 -17.91 -21.41 10.79
CA PRO A 219 -18.81 -21.55 9.66
C PRO A 219 -20.24 -21.23 10.13
N GLN A 220 -20.78 -20.08 9.73
CA GLN A 220 -22.20 -19.81 9.95
C GLN A 220 -23.00 -20.90 9.24
N PRO A 221 -23.89 -21.63 9.94
CA PRO A 221 -24.78 -22.56 9.29
C PRO A 221 -25.53 -21.82 8.19
N GLY A 222 -25.50 -22.37 6.97
CA GLY A 222 -26.20 -21.79 5.83
C GLY A 222 -27.68 -21.56 6.16
N LEU A 223 -28.32 -20.64 5.44
CA LEU A 223 -29.72 -20.24 5.65
C LEU A 223 -30.67 -21.45 5.81
N LEU A 224 -30.41 -22.55 5.10
CA LEU A 224 -31.15 -23.81 5.20
C LEU A 224 -31.05 -24.50 6.58
N ALA A 225 -29.87 -24.49 7.21
CA ALA A 225 -29.68 -25.06 8.55
C ALA A 225 -30.36 -24.20 9.64
N ARG A 226 -30.42 -22.88 9.43
CA ARG A 226 -31.19 -21.97 10.30
C ARG A 226 -32.70 -22.15 10.16
N MET A 227 -33.19 -22.44 8.96
CA MET A 227 -34.62 -22.70 8.74
C MET A 227 -35.05 -24.10 9.24
N GLN A 228 -34.18 -25.12 9.13
CA GLN A 228 -34.46 -26.44 9.68
C GLN A 228 -34.48 -26.46 11.21
N GLY A 229 -33.59 -25.69 11.88
CA GLY A 229 -33.60 -25.56 13.33
C GLY A 229 -34.89 -24.94 13.89
N VAL A 230 -35.54 -24.04 13.16
CA VAL A 230 -36.82 -23.42 13.57
C VAL A 230 -37.99 -24.39 13.36
N ILE A 231 -37.96 -25.24 12.33
CA ILE A 231 -39.02 -26.23 12.06
C ILE A 231 -38.92 -27.44 13.01
N SER A 232 -37.72 -27.83 13.45
CA SER A 232 -37.55 -28.90 14.44
C SER A 232 -37.80 -28.47 15.89
N SER A 233 -38.13 -27.20 16.13
CA SER A 233 -38.43 -26.62 17.44
C SER A 233 -39.92 -26.28 17.64
N LEU A 234 -40.78 -26.67 16.69
CA LEU A 234 -42.25 -26.59 16.75
C LEU A 234 -42.83 -28.01 16.81
#